data_AF-S8CM21-F1
#
_entry.id   AF-S8CM21-F1
#
_cell.length_a   1.000
_cell.length_b   1.000
_cell.length_c   1.000
_cell.angle_alpha   90.00
_cell.angle_beta   90.00
_cell.angle_gamma   90.00
#
_symmetry.space_group_name_H-M   'P 1'
#
loop_
_entity.id
_entity.type
_entity.pdbx_description
1 polymer ?
#
loop_
_entity_poly.entity_id
_entity_poly.type
_entity_poly.pdbx_seq_one_letter_code
_entity_poly.pdbx_strand_id
1 'polypeptide(L)' 'CCYDNHIGSCDPSKDNQRCNDLCNQNNCGKGGFCKVFDHAPPNHYCHCYC' A
#
# COMPACT_ATOMS: atom_id res chain seq x y z
N CYS A 1 -7.90 -7.45 5.03
CA CYS A 1 -7.58 -6.07 4.65
C CYS A 1 -7.57 -5.17 5.87
N CYS A 2 -8.71 -4.82 6.50
CA CYS A 2 -8.75 -3.70 7.46
C CYS A 2 -7.89 -3.85 8.73
N TYR A 3 -7.52 -5.07 9.09
CA TYR A 3 -6.66 -5.35 10.24
C TYR A 3 -5.18 -5.14 9.96
N ASP A 4 -4.74 -5.31 8.71
CA ASP A 4 -3.36 -5.09 8.28
C ASP A 4 -3.37 -4.64 6.81
N ASN A 5 -3.45 -3.33 6.61
CA ASN A 5 -3.54 -2.72 5.28
C ASN A 5 -2.16 -2.40 4.70
N HIS A 6 -1.06 -2.73 5.39
CA HIS A 6 0.30 -2.35 4.99
C HIS A 6 1.01 -3.51 4.31
N ILE A 7 1.03 -3.48 2.96
CA ILE A 7 1.59 -4.58 2.17
C ILE A 7 2.93 -4.18 1.58
N GLY A 8 3.99 -4.41 2.35
CA GLY A 8 5.37 -4.20 1.89
C GLY A 8 5.73 -2.74 1.63
N SER A 9 7.00 -2.54 1.27
CA SER A 9 7.54 -1.22 0.96
C SER A 9 7.23 -0.80 -0.48
N CYS A 10 7.05 0.50 -0.70
CA CYS A 10 6.76 1.07 -2.01
C CYS A 10 7.51 2.39 -2.25
N ASP A 11 7.73 2.75 -3.50
CA ASP A 11 8.11 4.09 -3.91
C ASP A 11 6.85 4.86 -4.35
N PRO A 12 6.48 5.98 -3.69
CA PRO A 12 5.27 6.72 -4.02
C PRO A 12 5.25 7.28 -5.45
N SER A 13 6.42 7.40 -6.09
CA SER A 13 6.52 7.87 -7.48
C SER A 13 6.32 6.77 -8.53
N LYS A 14 6.40 5.49 -8.14
CA LYS A 14 6.44 4.37 -9.10
C LYS A 14 5.52 3.21 -8.77
N ASP A 15 5.37 2.91 -7.49
CA ASP A 15 4.72 1.67 -7.03
C ASP A 15 3.23 1.85 -6.74
N ASN A 16 2.63 2.99 -7.06
CA ASN A 16 1.21 3.23 -6.75
C ASN A 16 0.30 2.21 -7.44
N GLN A 17 0.57 1.91 -8.72
CA GLN A 17 -0.18 0.89 -9.46
C GLN A 17 0.13 -0.53 -8.96
N ARG A 18 1.39 -0.81 -8.60
CA ARG A 18 1.78 -2.07 -7.98
C ARG A 18 1.05 -2.31 -6.64
N CYS A 19 0.95 -1.28 -5.81
CA CYS A 19 0.20 -1.34 -4.55
C CYS A 19 -1.28 -1.63 -4.81
N ASN A 20 -1.87 -0.98 -5.81
CA ASN A 20 -3.26 -1.22 -6.20
C ASN A 20 -3.48 -2.68 -6.61
N ASP A 21 -2.61 -3.23 -7.45
CA ASP A 21 -2.71 -4.61 -7.92
C ASP A 21 -2.49 -5.62 -6.79
N LEU A 22 -1.53 -5.37 -5.90
CA LEU A 22 -1.28 -6.19 -4.71
C LEU A 22 -2.50 -6.23 -3.78
N CYS A 23 -3.13 -5.07 -3.54
CA CYS A 23 -4.33 -4.99 -2.71
C CYS A 23 -5.51 -5.72 -3.35
N ASN A 24 -5.71 -5.58 -4.66
CA ASN A 24 -6.73 -6.32 -5.39
C ASN A 24 -6.51 -7.84 -5.33
N GLN A 25 -5.25 -8.30 -5.42
CA GLN A 25 -4.90 -9.72 -5.26
C GLN A 25 -5.15 -10.24 -3.83
N ASN A 26 -5.02 -9.40 -2.82
CA ASN A 26 -5.26 -9.75 -1.41
C ASN A 26 -6.75 -9.68 -1.00
N ASN A 27 -7.68 -9.71 -1.95
CA ASN A 27 -9.12 -9.50 -1.73
C ASN A 27 -9.45 -8.15 -1.06
N CYS A 28 -8.56 -7.15 -1.13
CA CYS A 28 -8.89 -5.78 -0.80
C CYS A 28 -9.49 -5.15 -2.05
N GLY A 29 -10.75 -5.48 -2.35
CA GLY A 29 -11.43 -5.16 -3.62
C GLY A 29 -11.60 -3.67 -3.94
N LYS A 30 -11.08 -2.78 -3.08
CA LYS A 30 -10.99 -1.33 -3.32
C LYS A 30 -9.60 -0.88 -3.75
N GLY A 31 -8.65 -1.82 -3.95
CA GLY A 31 -7.29 -1.51 -4.33
C GLY A 31 -6.49 -0.86 -3.20
N GLY A 32 -5.48 -0.08 -3.57
CA GLY A 32 -4.56 0.54 -2.61
C GLY A 32 -3.58 1.49 -3.27
N PHE A 33 -2.79 2.17 -2.45
CA PHE A 33 -1.85 3.19 -2.88
C PHE A 33 -0.60 3.18 -2.01
N CYS A 34 0.50 3.72 -2.52
CA CYS A 34 1.70 3.90 -1.73
C CYS A 34 1.51 5.08 -0.78
N LYS A 35 1.53 4.83 0.53
CA LYS A 35 1.38 5.84 1.56
C LYS A 35 2.73 6.13 2.21
N VAL A 36 3.06 7.41 2.30
CA VAL A 36 4.21 7.91 3.05
C VAL A 36 3.75 8.19 4.48
N PHE A 37 4.45 7.61 5.46
CA PHE A 37 4.25 7.92 6.87
C PHE A 37 5.34 8.91 7.35
N ASP A 38 5.00 9.79 8.28
CA ASP A 38 5.94 10.74 8.90
C ASP A 38 6.76 10.07 10.03
N HIS A 39 7.47 8.98 9.72
CA HIS A 39 8.29 8.19 10.67
C HIS A 39 9.76 8.02 10.22
N ALA A 40 10.51 7.06 10.77
CA ALA A 40 11.91 6.83 10.43
C ALA A 40 12.07 5.99 9.14
N PRO A 41 12.76 6.47 8.09
CA PRO A 41 12.77 5.86 6.77
C PRO A 41 13.30 4.42 6.75
N PRO A 42 12.80 3.55 5.85
CA PRO A 42 11.85 3.85 4.76
C PRO A 42 10.38 3.83 5.23
N ASN A 43 9.69 4.97 5.13
CA ASN A 43 8.33 5.15 5.65
C ASN A 43 7.23 4.87 4.64
N HIS A 44 7.56 4.23 3.54
CA HIS A 44 6.69 4.17 2.38
C HIS A 44 6.16 2.76 2.27
N TYR A 45 4.85 2.59 2.50
CA TYR A 45 4.21 1.28 2.49
C TYR A 45 2.95 1.30 1.64
N CYS A 46 2.67 0.19 0.94
CA CYS A 46 1.40 0.06 0.23
C CYS A 46 0.28 0.00 1.26
N HIS A 47 -0.62 0.97 1.23
CA HIS A 47 -1.81 1.03 2.04
C HIS A 47 -3.02 0.60 1.22
N CYS A 48 -3.61 -0.55 1.56
CA CYS A 48 -4.83 -1.04 0.95
C CYS A 48 -6.07 -0.34 1.52
N TYR A 49 -7.04 -0.07 0.66
CA TYR A 49 -8.33 0.43 1.10
C TYR A 49 -9.19 -0.71 1.64
N CYS A 50 -9.84 -0.43 2.77
CA CYS A 50 -11.11 -1.02 3.15
C CYS A 50 -12.25 -0.06 2.82
#